data_AF-A0A9P8NBK3-F1
#
_entry.id   AF-A0A9P8NBK3-F1
#
_cell.length_a   1.000
_cell.length_b   1.000
_cell.length_c   1.000
_cell.angle_alpha   90.00
_cell.angle_beta   90.00
_cell.angle_gamma   90.00
#
_symmetry.space_group_name_H-M   'P 1'
#
loop_
_entity.id
_entity.type
_entity.pdbx_description
1 polymer ?
#
loop_
_entity_poly.entity_id
_entity_poly.type
_entity_poly.pdbx_seq_one_letter_code
_entity_poly.pdbx_strand_id
1 'polypeptide(L)'
;MPGLIDAKVDIGASPGALSTFAAFGITTVIDSTSTNAESQAMHLAISENPSLPSYFATGSAIGPRGASFLGTFPFRAVQIATTPAEAKIVVAKNVSASSGARFIKIIVDQPGLDFQTIAAAVTAAHQHGSLAIGHASQADAYKLALDAGFDIVTAVPVDRALDAEVVRGFAQKSIGVVPTSPISRKQSIWQITRTMTLLMPWLR
;
A
#
# COMPACT_ATOMS: atom_id res chain seq x y z
N MET A 1 -19.29 -19.50 -3.27
CA MET A 1 -18.82 -18.34 -2.48
C MET A 1 -18.59 -17.18 -3.43
N PRO A 2 -18.68 -15.92 -2.98
CA PRO A 2 -18.18 -14.76 -3.74
C PRO A 2 -16.69 -14.92 -4.07
N GLY A 3 -16.22 -14.22 -5.11
CA GLY A 3 -14.80 -14.20 -5.45
C GLY A 3 -13.94 -13.53 -4.38
N LEU A 4 -12.69 -13.98 -4.24
CA LEU A 4 -11.76 -13.47 -3.23
C LEU A 4 -11.15 -12.13 -3.68
N ILE A 5 -10.82 -11.30 -2.70
CA ILE A 5 -10.15 -10.01 -2.89
C ILE A 5 -8.78 -10.08 -2.25
N ASP A 6 -7.73 -9.77 -3.01
CA ASP A 6 -6.41 -9.51 -2.46
C ASP A 6 -6.14 -8.00 -2.43
N ALA A 7 -6.17 -7.43 -1.23
CA ALA A 7 -6.08 -5.98 -1.01
C ALA A 7 -4.63 -5.44 -1.02
N LYS A 8 -3.62 -6.31 -1.17
CA LYS A 8 -2.22 -5.89 -1.33
C LYS A 8 -1.47 -6.96 -2.11
N VAL A 9 -1.23 -6.68 -3.39
CA VAL A 9 -0.33 -7.47 -4.24
C VAL A 9 0.82 -6.61 -4.76
N ASP A 10 1.92 -7.29 -5.12
CA ASP A 10 3.11 -6.68 -5.69
C ASP A 10 3.37 -7.24 -7.10
N ILE A 11 2.50 -6.91 -8.06
CA ILE A 11 2.47 -7.55 -9.40
C ILE A 11 3.64 -7.10 -10.28
N GLY A 12 4.05 -5.83 -10.21
CA GLY A 12 5.16 -5.27 -10.98
C GLY A 12 5.06 -5.51 -12.50
N ALA A 13 3.84 -5.43 -13.04
CA ALA A 13 3.47 -5.73 -14.42
C ALA A 13 3.88 -7.12 -14.94
N SER A 14 3.92 -8.14 -14.08
CA SER A 14 4.18 -9.53 -14.49
C SER A 14 3.07 -10.07 -15.41
N PRO A 15 3.37 -10.44 -16.67
CA PRO A 15 2.38 -11.04 -17.56
C PRO A 15 1.85 -12.36 -17.00
N GLY A 16 0.52 -12.52 -16.98
CA GLY A 16 -0.13 -13.75 -16.51
C GLY A 16 -0.39 -13.83 -14.99
N ALA A 17 0.08 -12.87 -14.18
CA ALA A 17 -0.20 -12.84 -12.75
C ALA A 17 -1.71 -12.88 -12.44
N LEU A 18 -2.49 -12.11 -13.20
CA LEU A 18 -3.95 -12.10 -13.09
C LEU A 18 -4.62 -13.43 -13.42
N SER A 19 -4.13 -14.15 -14.44
CA SER A 19 -4.64 -15.49 -14.76
C SER A 19 -4.36 -16.47 -13.63
N THR A 20 -3.19 -16.37 -13.00
CA THR A 20 -2.85 -17.16 -11.80
C THR A 20 -3.81 -16.84 -10.65
N PHE A 21 -4.05 -15.56 -10.35
CA PHE A 21 -5.00 -15.15 -9.32
C PHE A 21 -6.42 -15.69 -9.58
N ALA A 22 -6.89 -15.60 -10.83
CA ALA A 22 -8.19 -16.15 -11.22
C ALA A 22 -8.28 -17.67 -10.97
N ALA A 23 -7.20 -18.42 -11.24
CA ALA A 23 -7.16 -19.86 -10.98
C ALA A 23 -7.30 -20.22 -9.48
N PHE A 24 -6.95 -19.31 -8.58
CA PHE A 24 -7.17 -19.43 -7.13
C PHE A 24 -8.47 -18.77 -6.64
N GLY A 25 -9.35 -18.35 -7.54
CA GLY A 25 -10.64 -17.73 -7.21
C GLY A 25 -10.54 -16.27 -6.75
N ILE A 26 -9.40 -15.62 -6.93
CA ILE A 26 -9.23 -14.19 -6.69
C ILE A 26 -9.79 -13.43 -7.88
N THR A 27 -10.80 -12.60 -7.65
CA THR A 27 -11.52 -11.84 -8.69
C THR A 27 -11.24 -10.35 -8.62
N THR A 28 -10.54 -9.88 -7.58
CA THR A 28 -10.17 -8.48 -7.43
C THR A 28 -8.83 -8.36 -6.72
N VAL A 29 -7.96 -7.49 -7.25
CA VAL A 29 -6.64 -7.23 -6.67
C VAL A 29 -6.34 -5.73 -6.57
N ILE A 30 -5.58 -5.34 -5.55
CA ILE A 30 -5.04 -3.99 -5.40
C ILE A 30 -3.50 -4.04 -5.42
N ASP A 31 -2.91 -3.60 -6.52
CA ASP A 31 -1.47 -3.46 -6.70
C ASP A 31 -0.96 -2.19 -6.01
N SER A 32 -0.07 -2.37 -5.04
CA SER A 32 0.42 -1.28 -4.19
C SER A 32 1.89 -0.91 -4.44
N THR A 33 2.54 -1.47 -5.47
CA THR A 33 3.99 -1.27 -5.69
C THR A 33 4.40 -0.97 -7.12
N SER A 34 3.56 -1.23 -8.12
CA SER A 34 3.84 -0.91 -9.52
C SER A 34 4.00 0.59 -9.79
N THR A 35 4.74 0.93 -10.84
CA THR A 35 4.81 2.31 -11.34
C THR A 35 3.51 2.75 -12.02
N ASN A 36 3.35 4.05 -12.26
CA ASN A 36 2.18 4.56 -13.02
C ASN A 36 2.12 3.96 -14.44
N ALA A 37 3.27 3.84 -15.12
CA ALA A 37 3.34 3.29 -16.46
C ALA A 37 2.99 1.79 -16.50
N GLU A 38 3.50 1.02 -15.53
CA GLU A 38 3.17 -0.40 -15.36
C GLU A 38 1.69 -0.59 -15.08
N SER A 39 1.12 0.23 -14.19
CA SER A 39 -0.32 0.18 -13.86
C SER A 39 -1.18 0.48 -15.08
N GLN A 40 -0.80 1.51 -15.86
CA GLN A 40 -1.52 1.87 -17.09
C GLN A 40 -1.43 0.78 -18.16
N ALA A 41 -0.25 0.18 -18.36
CA ALA A 41 -0.09 -0.94 -19.28
C ALA A 41 -0.97 -2.14 -18.88
N MET A 42 -1.06 -2.42 -17.57
CA MET A 42 -1.90 -3.48 -17.05
C MET A 42 -3.39 -3.20 -17.28
N HIS A 43 -3.85 -1.97 -17.05
CA HIS A 43 -5.24 -1.59 -17.34
C HIS A 43 -5.61 -1.76 -18.82
N LEU A 44 -4.70 -1.37 -19.74
CA LEU A 44 -4.90 -1.59 -21.17
C LEU A 44 -5.01 -3.08 -21.50
N ALA A 45 -4.10 -3.91 -20.97
CA ALA A 45 -4.14 -5.36 -21.19
C ALA A 45 -5.43 -6.01 -20.68
N ILE A 46 -6.01 -5.53 -19.58
CA ILE A 46 -7.26 -6.05 -19.02
C ILE A 46 -8.48 -5.60 -19.82
N SER A 47 -8.47 -4.39 -20.38
CA SER A 47 -9.59 -3.94 -21.22
C SER A 47 -9.84 -4.84 -22.44
N GLU A 48 -8.80 -5.55 -22.88
CA GLU A 48 -8.86 -6.54 -23.96
C GLU A 48 -9.30 -7.93 -23.48
N ASN A 49 -9.31 -8.19 -22.17
CA ASN A 49 -9.66 -9.49 -21.58
C ASN A 49 -10.50 -9.34 -20.29
N PRO A 50 -11.83 -9.16 -20.42
CA PRO A 50 -12.72 -8.94 -19.28
C PRO A 50 -12.92 -10.18 -18.38
N SER A 51 -12.36 -11.34 -18.74
CA SER A 51 -12.40 -12.55 -17.91
C SER A 51 -11.36 -12.55 -16.78
N LEU A 52 -10.41 -11.60 -16.82
CA LEU A 52 -9.40 -11.45 -15.79
C LEU A 52 -9.97 -10.77 -14.52
N PRO A 53 -9.33 -10.97 -13.35
CA PRO A 53 -9.67 -10.25 -12.13
C PRO A 53 -9.67 -8.74 -12.33
N SER A 54 -10.58 -8.05 -11.65
CA SER A 54 -10.56 -6.60 -11.56
C SER A 54 -9.24 -6.14 -10.93
N TYR A 55 -8.56 -5.22 -11.61
CA TYR A 55 -7.27 -4.70 -11.19
C TYR A 55 -7.42 -3.24 -10.78
N PHE A 56 -6.99 -2.95 -9.56
CA PHE A 56 -6.78 -1.59 -9.07
C PHE A 56 -5.30 -1.41 -8.75
N ALA A 57 -4.80 -0.19 -8.94
CA ALA A 57 -3.42 0.12 -8.63
C ALA A 57 -3.31 1.47 -7.94
N THR A 58 -2.29 1.61 -7.09
CA THR A 58 -1.92 2.90 -6.48
C THR A 58 -0.99 3.71 -7.36
N GLY A 59 -0.40 3.10 -8.38
CA GLY A 59 0.76 3.63 -9.08
C GLY A 59 1.97 3.80 -8.14
N SER A 60 2.89 4.67 -8.54
CA SER A 60 4.12 4.95 -7.80
C SER A 60 3.83 5.54 -6.42
N ALA A 61 4.43 4.96 -5.39
CA ALA A 61 4.28 5.47 -4.03
C ALA A 61 4.89 6.86 -3.85
N ILE A 62 4.35 7.64 -2.92
CA ILE A 62 4.89 8.94 -2.50
C ILE A 62 5.78 8.73 -1.29
N GLY A 63 6.99 9.29 -1.32
CA GLY A 63 7.96 9.13 -0.23
C GLY A 63 8.99 10.26 -0.16
N PRO A 64 9.84 10.24 0.89
CA PRO A 64 10.86 11.27 1.11
C PRO A 64 12.04 11.12 0.14
N ARG A 65 12.85 12.18 0.03
CA ARG A 65 14.16 12.11 -0.63
C ARG A 65 15.12 11.29 0.22
N GLY A 66 15.92 10.42 -0.40
CA GLY A 66 17.09 9.81 0.24
C GLY A 66 16.82 8.72 1.28
N ALA A 67 15.61 8.18 1.33
CA ALA A 67 15.28 7.08 2.24
C ALA A 67 15.79 5.73 1.74
N SER A 68 17.05 5.40 2.09
CA SER A 68 17.70 4.14 1.73
C SER A 68 16.93 2.89 2.18
N PHE A 69 16.18 2.98 3.28
CA PHE A 69 15.34 1.89 3.76
C PHE A 69 14.22 1.50 2.79
N LEU A 70 13.77 2.41 1.92
CA LEU A 70 12.73 2.11 0.93
C LEU A 70 13.15 1.04 -0.08
N GLY A 71 14.45 0.92 -0.36
CA GLY A 71 14.98 -0.14 -1.21
C GLY A 71 14.83 -1.55 -0.62
N THR A 72 14.47 -1.66 0.66
CA THR A 72 14.15 -2.95 1.28
C THR A 72 12.73 -3.43 0.96
N PHE A 73 11.84 -2.52 0.60
CA PHE A 73 10.45 -2.81 0.25
C PHE A 73 10.28 -3.04 -1.26
N PRO A 74 9.21 -3.75 -1.69
CA PRO A 74 9.01 -4.10 -3.09
C PRO A 74 8.57 -2.95 -4.01
N PHE A 75 8.56 -1.69 -3.56
CA PHE A 75 8.21 -0.53 -4.40
C PHE A 75 9.06 -0.47 -5.68
N ARG A 76 8.41 -0.39 -6.84
CA ARG A 76 9.07 -0.31 -8.15
C ARG A 76 9.53 1.11 -8.46
N ALA A 77 8.80 2.11 -7.98
CA ALA A 77 9.20 3.51 -8.00
C ALA A 77 8.59 4.27 -6.82
N VAL A 78 9.34 5.26 -6.34
CA VAL A 78 8.89 6.23 -5.34
C VAL A 78 9.03 7.63 -5.92
N GLN A 79 7.93 8.37 -5.96
CA GLN A 79 7.93 9.78 -6.31
C GLN A 79 8.22 10.61 -5.06
N ILE A 80 9.22 11.47 -5.19
CA ILE A 80 9.74 12.25 -4.07
C ILE A 80 8.83 13.46 -3.83
N ALA A 81 8.43 13.66 -2.58
CA ALA A 81 7.89 14.92 -2.10
C ALA A 81 8.68 15.36 -0.86
N THR A 82 9.01 16.65 -0.78
CA THR A 82 9.72 17.25 0.35
C THR A 82 8.96 18.40 0.99
N THR A 83 7.85 18.81 0.40
CA THR A 83 6.96 19.84 0.93
C THR A 83 5.49 19.47 0.70
N PRO A 84 4.56 20.06 1.47
CA PRO A 84 3.12 19.91 1.23
C PRO A 84 2.68 20.25 -0.20
N ALA A 85 3.28 21.27 -0.82
CA ALA A 85 2.96 21.67 -2.18
C ALA A 85 3.42 20.62 -3.21
N GLU A 86 4.64 20.10 -3.06
CA GLU A 86 5.15 19.02 -3.90
C GLU A 86 4.30 17.76 -3.78
N ALA A 87 3.85 17.42 -2.57
CA ALA A 87 3.00 16.25 -2.34
C ALA A 87 1.71 16.33 -3.14
N LYS A 88 1.04 17.50 -3.14
CA LYS A 88 -0.18 17.73 -3.93
C LYS A 88 0.07 17.58 -5.42
N ILE A 89 1.19 18.08 -5.93
CA ILE A 89 1.58 17.96 -7.35
C ILE A 89 1.79 16.49 -7.72
N VAL A 90 2.50 15.73 -6.87
CA VAL A 90 2.73 14.29 -7.08
C VAL A 90 1.42 13.51 -7.07
N VAL A 91 0.50 13.82 -6.15
CA VAL A 91 -0.85 13.21 -6.12
C VAL A 91 -1.58 13.47 -7.43
N ALA A 92 -1.68 14.73 -7.88
CA ALA A 92 -2.37 15.09 -9.12
C ALA A 92 -1.77 14.37 -10.34
N LYS A 93 -0.43 14.25 -10.39
CA LYS A 93 0.27 13.49 -11.42
C LYS A 93 -0.08 12.00 -11.39
N ASN A 94 -0.10 11.39 -10.20
CA ASN A 94 -0.46 9.98 -10.05
C ASN A 94 -1.89 9.72 -10.49
N VAL A 95 -2.85 10.52 -10.01
CA VAL A 95 -4.27 10.43 -10.40
C VAL A 95 -4.43 10.53 -11.93
N SER A 96 -3.74 11.49 -12.55
CA SER A 96 -3.84 11.72 -14.00
C SER A 96 -3.19 10.62 -14.84
N ALA A 97 -2.14 9.98 -14.33
CA ALA A 97 -1.39 8.95 -15.07
C ALA A 97 -2.06 7.57 -15.05
N SER A 98 -3.00 7.36 -14.14
CA SER A 98 -3.78 6.13 -14.01
C SER A 98 -5.20 6.38 -14.48
N SER A 99 -5.67 5.56 -15.41
CA SER A 99 -7.08 5.55 -15.81
C SER A 99 -7.93 4.98 -14.64
N GLY A 100 -8.19 5.80 -13.63
CA GLY A 100 -8.97 5.42 -12.45
C GLY A 100 -8.17 5.05 -11.19
N ALA A 101 -7.10 5.77 -10.82
CA ALA A 101 -6.55 5.63 -9.46
C ALA A 101 -7.62 5.97 -8.42
N ARG A 102 -8.24 4.93 -7.89
CA ARG A 102 -9.05 4.98 -6.68
C ARG A 102 -8.18 5.04 -5.42
N PHE A 103 -6.86 4.92 -5.56
CA PHE A 103 -5.93 4.77 -4.45
C PHE A 103 -4.65 5.56 -4.68
N ILE A 104 -4.12 6.17 -3.62
CA ILE A 104 -2.83 6.86 -3.59
C ILE A 104 -1.99 6.27 -2.47
N LYS A 105 -0.80 5.76 -2.82
CA LYS A 105 0.12 5.14 -1.86
C LYS A 105 1.08 6.18 -1.29
N ILE A 106 1.16 6.28 0.03
CA ILE A 106 2.08 7.19 0.74
C ILE A 106 2.88 6.37 1.76
N ILE A 107 4.19 6.56 1.80
CA ILE A 107 5.07 5.95 2.80
C ILE A 107 5.05 6.83 4.05
N VAL A 108 4.62 6.24 5.17
CA VAL A 108 4.44 6.93 6.45
C VAL A 108 5.62 6.66 7.41
N ASP A 109 6.33 5.55 7.20
CA ASP A 109 7.48 5.15 8.02
C ASP A 109 8.55 6.24 8.16
N GLN A 110 9.19 6.24 9.33
CA GLN A 110 10.16 7.22 9.77
C GLN A 110 11.57 6.62 9.94
N PRO A 111 12.65 7.41 9.74
CA PRO A 111 12.64 8.81 9.31
C PRO A 111 12.14 8.97 7.87
N GLY A 112 11.21 9.88 7.63
CA GLY A 112 10.56 9.98 6.33
C GLY A 112 9.92 11.32 6.04
N LEU A 113 8.72 11.29 5.44
CA LEU A 113 7.95 12.52 5.20
C LEU A 113 7.54 13.14 6.53
N ASP A 114 7.57 14.47 6.61
CA ASP A 114 6.97 15.17 7.75
C ASP A 114 5.43 15.06 7.72
N PHE A 115 4.82 15.30 8.88
CA PHE A 115 3.38 15.21 9.03
C PHE A 115 2.62 16.14 8.07
N GLN A 116 3.11 17.36 7.85
CA GLN A 116 2.43 18.34 6.99
C GLN A 116 2.38 17.86 5.53
N THR A 117 3.44 17.23 5.06
CA THR A 117 3.57 16.66 3.72
C THR A 117 2.68 15.43 3.57
N ILE A 118 2.64 14.56 4.58
CA ILE A 118 1.73 13.40 4.63
C ILE A 118 0.27 13.86 4.58
N ALA A 119 -0.13 14.77 5.48
CA ALA A 119 -1.51 15.25 5.57
C ALA A 119 -1.96 15.98 4.29
N ALA A 120 -1.05 16.73 3.65
CA ALA A 120 -1.33 17.38 2.38
C ALA A 120 -1.54 16.37 1.24
N ALA A 121 -0.79 15.27 1.22
CA ALA A 121 -0.98 14.19 0.24
C ALA A 121 -2.33 13.48 0.44
N VAL A 122 -2.69 13.14 1.69
CA VAL A 122 -3.98 12.53 2.01
C VAL A 122 -5.13 13.45 1.60
N THR A 123 -5.07 14.72 2.00
CA THR A 123 -6.09 15.72 1.64
C THR A 123 -6.24 15.84 0.12
N ALA A 124 -5.13 15.87 -0.62
CA ALA A 124 -5.18 15.94 -2.07
C ALA A 124 -5.78 14.67 -2.69
N ALA A 125 -5.46 13.48 -2.16
CA ALA A 125 -6.04 12.23 -2.63
C ALA A 125 -7.57 12.28 -2.49
N HIS A 126 -8.08 12.70 -1.32
CA HIS A 126 -9.51 12.85 -1.07
C HIS A 126 -10.16 13.90 -1.97
N GLN A 127 -9.50 15.03 -2.23
CA GLN A 127 -9.99 16.07 -3.16
C GLN A 127 -10.15 15.55 -4.60
N HIS A 128 -9.35 14.55 -4.99
CA HIS A 128 -9.47 13.87 -6.28
C HIS A 128 -10.42 12.66 -6.25
N GLY A 129 -11.08 12.39 -5.12
CA GLY A 129 -11.97 11.23 -4.95
C GLY A 129 -11.24 9.89 -4.83
N SER A 130 -9.93 9.91 -4.55
CA SER A 130 -9.10 8.73 -4.30
C SER A 130 -8.97 8.47 -2.80
N LEU A 131 -8.82 7.21 -2.42
CA LEU A 131 -8.50 6.78 -1.05
C LEU A 131 -6.98 6.81 -0.83
N ALA A 132 -6.54 7.22 0.35
CA ALA A 132 -5.15 7.20 0.76
C ALA A 132 -4.79 5.85 1.42
N ILE A 133 -3.77 5.20 0.89
CA ILE A 133 -3.18 3.99 1.45
C ILE A 133 -1.80 4.32 2.05
N GLY A 134 -1.65 4.10 3.35
CA GLY A 134 -0.39 4.28 4.07
C GLY A 134 0.45 3.00 4.07
N HIS A 135 1.74 3.08 3.74
CA HIS A 135 2.70 2.06 4.18
C HIS A 135 3.25 2.44 5.53
N ALA A 136 2.94 1.63 6.55
CA ALA A 136 3.42 1.82 7.90
C ALA A 136 3.86 0.45 8.45
N SER A 137 5.17 0.27 8.67
CA SER A 137 5.76 -0.88 9.33
C SER A 137 6.18 -0.58 10.77
N GLN A 138 5.94 0.65 11.24
CA GLN A 138 6.25 1.12 12.58
C GLN A 138 4.99 1.57 13.33
N ALA A 139 4.95 1.37 14.65
CA ALA A 139 3.82 1.79 15.47
C ALA A 139 3.62 3.33 15.48
N ASP A 140 4.70 4.12 15.46
CA ASP A 140 4.59 5.58 15.32
C ASP A 140 4.00 6.01 13.97
N ALA A 141 4.30 5.26 12.91
CA ALA A 141 3.74 5.51 11.58
C ALA A 141 2.23 5.25 11.55
N TYR A 142 1.72 4.30 12.35
CA TYR A 142 0.28 4.11 12.53
C TYR A 142 -0.39 5.32 13.19
N LYS A 143 0.25 5.92 14.21
CA LYS A 143 -0.24 7.15 14.83
C LYS A 143 -0.28 8.30 13.82
N LEU A 144 0.80 8.50 13.06
CA LEU A 144 0.82 9.49 11.97
C LEU A 144 -0.28 9.24 10.94
N ALA A 145 -0.54 7.99 10.57
CA ALA A 145 -1.59 7.64 9.64
C ALA A 145 -3.00 7.93 10.20
N LEU A 146 -3.23 7.65 11.48
CA LEU A 146 -4.48 7.99 12.18
C LEU A 146 -4.73 9.50 12.20
N ASP A 147 -3.69 10.27 12.51
CA ASP A 147 -3.77 11.72 12.64
C ASP A 147 -3.94 12.39 11.27
N ALA A 148 -3.28 11.87 10.24
CA ALA A 148 -3.39 12.38 8.86
C ALA A 148 -4.69 11.97 8.16
N GLY A 149 -5.44 10.99 8.70
CA GLY A 149 -6.74 10.58 8.17
C GLY A 149 -6.67 9.63 6.98
N PHE A 150 -5.75 8.67 6.99
CA PHE A 150 -5.70 7.63 5.96
C PHE A 150 -6.95 6.75 5.95
N ASP A 151 -7.30 6.19 4.79
CA ASP A 151 -8.42 5.26 4.65
C ASP A 151 -7.98 3.81 4.90
N ILE A 152 -6.77 3.47 4.48
CA ILE A 152 -6.20 2.12 4.61
C ILE A 152 -4.74 2.23 5.04
N VAL A 153 -4.31 1.37 5.96
CA VAL A 153 -2.90 1.20 6.32
C VAL A 153 -2.46 -0.23 6.03
N THR A 154 -1.31 -0.35 5.39
CA THR A 154 -0.71 -1.65 5.05
C THR A 154 0.59 -1.87 5.81
N ALA A 155 0.85 -3.16 5.97
CA ALA A 155 1.87 -3.80 6.79
C ALA A 155 1.54 -3.77 8.28
N VAL A 156 1.81 -4.88 8.96
CA VAL A 156 1.74 -4.95 10.42
C VAL A 156 2.98 -4.26 10.99
N PRO A 157 2.87 -3.46 12.07
CA PRO A 157 4.02 -2.95 12.79
C PRO A 157 4.94 -4.08 13.26
N VAL A 158 6.25 -3.92 13.05
CA VAL A 158 7.25 -4.93 13.46
C VAL A 158 8.19 -4.44 14.55
N ASP A 159 8.16 -3.15 14.87
CA ASP A 159 8.98 -2.55 15.91
C ASP A 159 8.40 -2.76 17.31
N ARG A 160 7.08 -2.60 17.46
CA ARG A 160 6.36 -2.78 18.73
C ARG A 160 4.84 -2.94 18.53
N ALA A 161 4.16 -3.28 19.61
CA ALA A 161 2.69 -3.31 19.63
C ALA A 161 2.08 -1.90 19.50
N LEU A 162 0.89 -1.82 18.91
CA LEU A 162 0.13 -0.57 18.84
C LEU A 162 -0.47 -0.20 20.18
N ASP A 163 -0.47 1.10 20.49
CA ASP A 163 -1.18 1.63 21.64
C ASP A 163 -2.69 1.42 21.47
N ALA A 164 -3.36 1.06 22.55
CA ALA A 164 -4.81 0.79 22.53
C ALA A 164 -5.62 2.02 22.07
N GLU A 165 -5.13 3.23 22.30
CA GLU A 165 -5.74 4.46 21.80
C GLU A 165 -5.67 4.57 20.28
N VAL A 166 -4.54 4.23 19.67
CA VAL A 166 -4.39 4.20 18.21
C VAL A 166 -5.34 3.17 17.60
N VAL A 167 -5.42 1.97 18.17
CA VAL A 167 -6.36 0.93 17.72
C VAL A 167 -7.81 1.40 17.80
N ARG A 168 -8.20 2.05 18.92
CA ARG A 168 -9.55 2.63 19.06
C ARG A 168 -9.79 3.74 18.04
N GLY A 169 -8.81 4.59 17.79
CA GLY A 169 -8.90 5.66 16.80
C GLY A 169 -9.14 5.13 15.39
N PHE A 170 -8.43 4.08 14.99
CA PHE A 170 -8.65 3.41 13.70
C PHE A 170 -10.08 2.88 13.59
N ALA A 171 -10.59 2.20 14.63
CA ALA A 171 -11.95 1.70 14.64
C ALA A 171 -13.00 2.82 14.56
N GLN A 172 -12.82 3.90 15.34
CA GLN A 172 -13.73 5.06 15.34
C GLN A 172 -13.76 5.79 14.01
N LYS A 173 -12.61 5.92 13.34
CA LYS A 173 -12.50 6.57 12.03
C LYS A 173 -12.71 5.61 10.84
N SER A 174 -13.03 4.34 11.11
CA SER A 174 -13.22 3.29 10.09
C SER A 174 -12.03 3.13 9.14
N ILE A 175 -10.81 3.27 9.67
CA ILE A 175 -9.57 3.08 8.89
C ILE A 175 -9.31 1.59 8.74
N GLY A 176 -9.22 1.12 7.50
CA GLY A 176 -8.90 -0.27 7.18
C GLY A 176 -7.45 -0.63 7.48
N VAL A 177 -7.21 -1.86 7.92
CA VAL A 177 -5.85 -2.41 8.07
C VAL A 177 -5.72 -3.63 7.18
N VAL A 178 -4.71 -3.64 6.32
CA VAL A 178 -4.32 -4.82 5.53
C VAL A 178 -3.04 -5.39 6.14
N PRO A 179 -3.15 -6.42 7.00
CA PRO A 179 -2.04 -6.91 7.80
C PRO A 179 -1.13 -7.83 6.98
N THR A 180 -0.42 -7.28 6.00
CA THR A 180 0.65 -8.03 5.33
C THR A 180 1.90 -8.03 6.20
N SER A 181 2.66 -9.13 6.20
CA SER A 181 4.05 -9.05 6.66
C SER A 181 4.80 -8.03 5.78
N PRO A 182 5.63 -7.14 6.34
CA PRO A 182 6.54 -6.32 5.56
C PRO A 182 7.64 -7.23 5.00
N ILE A 183 7.29 -8.05 4.02
CA ILE A 183 8.24 -8.91 3.31
C ILE A 183 9.22 -7.97 2.61
N SER A 184 10.43 -7.90 3.16
CA SER A 184 11.52 -7.17 2.53
C SER A 184 12.19 -8.07 1.49
N ARG A 185 12.75 -7.47 0.43
CA ARG A 185 13.53 -8.19 -0.60
C ARG A 185 14.72 -8.99 -0.03
N LYS A 186 15.07 -8.80 1.25
CA LYS A 186 16.17 -9.48 1.94
C LYS A 186 15.74 -10.54 2.96
N GLN A 187 14.45 -10.72 3.22
CA GLN A 187 13.99 -11.77 4.15
C GLN A 187 13.92 -13.12 3.43
N SER A 188 14.86 -14.01 3.76
CA SER A 188 14.74 -15.42 3.39
C SER A 188 13.55 -16.04 4.11
N ILE A 189 12.83 -16.90 3.40
CA ILE A 189 11.67 -17.70 3.87
C ILE A 189 11.91 -18.38 5.24
N TRP A 190 13.18 -18.59 5.61
CA TRP A 190 13.61 -19.22 6.85
C TRP A 190 13.29 -18.46 8.15
N GLN A 191 13.21 -17.12 8.15
CA GLN A 191 12.91 -16.37 9.38
C GLN A 191 11.40 -16.33 9.70
N ILE A 192 10.53 -16.49 8.69
CA ILE A 192 9.07 -16.49 8.85
C ILE A 192 8.60 -17.70 9.67
N THR A 193 9.21 -18.86 9.45
CA THR A 193 8.88 -20.10 10.17
C THR A 193 9.14 -19.98 11.68
N ARG A 194 10.17 -19.22 12.08
CA ARG A 194 10.56 -19.09 13.50
C ARG A 194 9.62 -18.14 14.27
N THR A 195 9.12 -17.08 13.63
CA THR A 195 8.17 -16.14 14.24
C THR A 195 6.74 -16.68 14.27
N MET A 196 6.32 -17.45 13.25
CA MET A 196 4.99 -18.11 13.25
C MET A 196 4.89 -19.22 14.30
N THR A 197 5.98 -19.92 14.61
CA THR A 197 6.00 -20.96 15.66
C THR A 197 5.80 -20.38 17.08
N LEU A 198 6.13 -19.10 17.28
CA LEU A 198 5.98 -18.41 18.57
C LEU A 198 4.61 -17.75 18.79
N LEU A 199 3.79 -17.60 17.73
CA LEU A 199 2.49 -16.91 17.78
C LEU A 199 1.28 -17.86 17.70
N MET A 200 1.49 -19.17 17.55
CA MET A 200 0.40 -20.16 17.45
C MET A 200 0.67 -21.40 18.32
N PRO A 201 0.40 -21.35 19.64
CA PRO A 201 0.54 -22.52 20.52
C PRO A 201 -0.48 -23.63 20.23
N TRP A 202 -1.50 -23.36 19.40
CA TRP A 202 -2.66 -24.24 19.20
C TRP A 202 -2.62 -25.04 17.89
N LEU A 203 -1.47 -25.16 17.26
CA LEU A 203 -1.23 -26.09 16.14
C LEU A 203 -0.32 -27.23 16.57
N ARG A 204 -0.78 -28.00 17.56
CA ARG A 204 -0.43 -29.40 17.77
C ARG A 204 -1.71 -30.22 17.82
#